data_AF-A0A812UVN2-F1
#
_entry.id   AF-A0A812UVN2-F1
#
_cell.length_a   1.000
_cell.length_b   1.000
_cell.length_c   1.000
_cell.angle_alpha   90.00
_cell.angle_beta   90.00
_cell.angle_gamma   90.00
#
_symmetry.space_group_name_H-M   'P 1'
#
loop_
_entity.id
_entity.type
_entity.pdbx_description
1 polymer ?
#
loop_
_entity_poly.entity_id
_entity_poly.type
_entity_poly.pdbx_seq_one_letter_code
_entity_poly.pdbx_strand_id
1 'polypeptide(L)'
;MACDHLLDSLPSRLGVARFLGKVSHWHQGPHHGQRLKAAGFQLARAPTVKRSASDAQVVVLKAFVVVLADDYGTDNDVEAIVVKAFDDGSKARPFGHALVAGINRAPLKVTRRMSKKKITKRTKVKPFVKYVNYNHIMPTRYNVPAELSPGTICTDQQMDTADGRVEARKFAKSLFQEKFQAPPLDKSGRPSKDVLYMRKKLRF
;
A
#
# COMPACT_ATOMS: atom_id res chain seq x y z
N MET A 1 -21.78 44.64 -52.75
CA MET A 1 -23.12 45.22 -52.55
C MET A 1 -23.53 44.82 -51.15
N ALA A 2 -23.49 45.74 -50.19
CA ALA A 2 -24.53 46.77 -49.92
C ALA A 2 -25.77 46.09 -49.31
N CYS A 3 -26.11 46.30 -48.03
CA CYS A 3 -26.57 47.55 -47.36
C CYS A 3 -28.03 47.90 -47.73
N ASP A 4 -28.95 48.27 -46.84
CA ASP A 4 -29.06 48.19 -45.35
C ASP A 4 -30.55 47.83 -45.04
N HIS A 5 -31.28 48.02 -43.92
CA HIS A 5 -31.25 48.72 -42.60
C HIS A 5 -31.97 47.79 -41.57
N LEU A 6 -32.35 48.07 -40.31
CA LEU A 6 -32.46 49.23 -39.39
C LEU A 6 -31.65 48.91 -38.09
N LEU A 7 -31.45 49.73 -37.03
CA LEU A 7 -32.26 50.68 -36.22
C LEU A 7 -33.41 49.99 -35.43
N ASP A 8 -33.64 50.23 -34.13
CA ASP A 8 -33.06 51.20 -33.17
C ASP A 8 -33.18 50.72 -31.70
N SER A 9 -32.92 51.61 -30.73
CA SER A 9 -33.23 51.57 -29.27
C SER A 9 -32.25 50.89 -28.28
N LEU A 10 -31.23 51.67 -27.90
CA LEU A 10 -30.76 51.81 -26.49
C LEU A 10 -31.84 52.57 -25.65
N PRO A 11 -31.77 52.76 -24.29
CA PRO A 11 -30.53 52.89 -23.50
C PRO A 11 -30.50 52.51 -21.99
N SER A 12 -29.27 52.37 -21.48
CA SER A 12 -28.83 52.74 -20.11
C SER A 12 -29.34 51.88 -18.92
N ARG A 13 -28.66 51.79 -17.75
CA ARG A 13 -27.80 52.77 -17.05
C ARG A 13 -26.64 52.13 -16.25
N LEU A 14 -25.54 52.91 -16.13
CA LEU A 14 -24.51 52.89 -15.07
C LEU A 14 -23.71 51.58 -14.82
N GLY A 15 -22.37 51.55 -14.83
CA GLY A 15 -21.37 52.53 -15.27
C GLY A 15 -20.13 52.62 -14.36
N VAL A 16 -18.93 52.55 -14.98
CA VAL A 16 -17.58 52.95 -14.49
C VAL A 16 -17.07 52.30 -13.17
N ALA A 17 -15.77 52.06 -12.94
CA ALA A 17 -14.56 52.46 -13.67
C ALA A 17 -13.45 51.40 -13.63
N ARG A 18 -12.45 51.56 -14.52
CA ARG A 18 -11.14 50.89 -14.41
C ARG A 18 -10.29 51.59 -13.34
N PHE A 19 -9.35 50.88 -12.74
CA PHE A 19 -8.17 51.51 -12.13
C PHE A 19 -6.88 50.78 -12.55
N LEU A 20 -5.92 51.55 -13.07
CA LEU A 20 -4.55 51.11 -13.37
C LEU A 20 -3.65 51.65 -12.25
N GLY A 21 -2.75 50.84 -11.68
CA GLY A 21 -2.03 51.23 -10.46
C GLY A 21 -0.74 50.47 -10.16
N LYS A 22 0.31 50.79 -10.93
CA LYS A 22 1.77 50.69 -10.64
C LYS A 22 2.30 49.64 -9.63
N VAL A 23 3.32 48.91 -10.10
CA VAL A 23 4.31 48.24 -9.24
C VAL A 23 5.38 49.24 -8.77
N SER A 24 5.66 49.24 -7.47
CA SER A 24 6.82 49.86 -6.83
C SER A 24 6.98 49.21 -5.46
N HIS A 25 8.14 48.93 -4.86
CA HIS A 25 9.57 48.96 -5.15
C HIS A 25 10.18 48.59 -3.76
N TRP A 26 11.28 47.84 -3.67
CA TRP A 26 11.75 47.37 -2.35
C TRP A 26 12.52 48.44 -1.57
N HIS A 27 12.34 48.46 -0.24
CA HIS A 27 13.23 49.14 0.72
C HIS A 27 13.27 48.35 2.04
N GLN A 28 14.35 48.48 2.82
CA GLN A 28 14.62 47.64 4.00
C GLN A 28 14.84 48.44 5.29
N GLY A 29 14.22 47.96 6.38
CA GLY A 29 14.57 48.24 7.78
C GLY A 29 14.24 49.64 8.34
N PRO A 30 14.53 49.89 9.63
CA PRO A 30 14.87 48.94 10.70
C PRO A 30 13.98 49.08 11.97
N HIS A 31 14.31 48.28 12.99
CA HIS A 31 13.59 48.10 14.25
C HIS A 31 13.15 49.36 15.03
N HIS A 32 11.91 49.36 15.52
CA HIS A 32 11.67 49.67 16.94
C HIS A 32 10.42 48.93 17.49
N GLY A 33 10.46 48.54 18.76
CA GLY A 33 9.43 47.66 19.34
C GLY A 33 8.33 48.40 20.08
N GLN A 34 7.06 48.04 19.83
CA GLN A 34 5.95 48.41 20.71
C GLN A 34 5.20 47.17 21.24
N ARG A 35 5.00 47.17 22.56
CA ARG A 35 4.46 46.08 23.36
C ARG A 35 2.93 46.15 23.40
N LEU A 36 2.27 45.67 22.35
CA LEU A 36 0.80 45.55 22.35
C LEU A 36 0.35 44.53 23.41
N LYS A 37 -0.59 44.97 24.27
CA LYS A 37 -1.14 44.15 25.35
C LYS A 37 -2.12 43.12 24.82
N ALA A 38 -2.25 42.02 25.57
CA ALA A 38 -3.11 40.88 25.27
C ALA A 38 -4.54 41.26 24.83
N ALA A 39 -4.85 41.02 23.56
CA ALA A 39 -6.17 40.57 23.16
C ALA A 39 -6.21 39.03 23.34
N GLY A 40 -7.33 38.48 23.82
CA GLY A 40 -7.48 37.08 24.19
C GLY A 40 -7.56 36.10 23.01
N PHE A 41 -6.64 36.18 22.04
CA PHE A 41 -6.58 35.22 20.94
C PHE A 41 -5.92 33.93 21.42
N GLN A 42 -6.73 33.05 22.02
CA GLN A 42 -6.29 31.74 22.47
C GLN A 42 -5.92 30.90 21.26
N LEU A 43 -4.63 30.92 20.90
CA LEU A 43 -4.02 30.08 19.86
C LEU A 43 -4.42 28.63 20.13
N ALA A 44 -5.42 28.17 19.38
CA ALA A 44 -5.81 26.78 19.35
C ALA A 44 -4.58 25.99 18.89
N ARG A 45 -3.90 25.35 19.84
CA ARG A 45 -2.78 24.45 19.55
C ARG A 45 -3.30 23.46 18.51
N ALA A 46 -2.77 23.55 17.29
CA ALA A 46 -3.14 22.64 16.20
C ALA A 46 -3.11 21.22 16.76
N PRO A 47 -4.17 20.41 16.56
CA PRO A 47 -4.37 19.19 17.32
C PRO A 47 -3.14 18.31 17.17
N THR A 48 -2.33 18.24 18.23
CA THR A 48 -1.17 17.36 18.30
C THR A 48 -1.75 15.97 18.27
N VAL A 49 -1.75 15.37 17.08
CA VAL A 49 -2.27 14.02 16.85
C VAL A 49 -1.49 13.10 17.77
N LYS A 50 -2.12 12.73 18.89
CA LYS A 50 -1.59 11.80 19.87
C LYS A 50 -1.56 10.44 19.19
N ARG A 51 -0.51 10.19 18.41
CA ARG A 51 -0.13 8.84 17.98
C ARG A 51 0.21 8.09 19.26
N SER A 52 -0.78 7.38 19.78
CA SER A 52 -0.59 6.30 20.75
C SER A 52 0.47 5.33 20.23
N ALA A 53 1.22 4.69 21.13
CA ALA A 53 2.29 3.78 20.72
C ALA A 53 1.78 2.63 19.83
N SER A 54 0.51 2.21 20.02
CA SER A 54 -0.23 1.30 19.13
C SER A 54 -0.22 1.73 17.66
N ASP A 55 -0.50 3.01 17.41
CA ASP A 55 -0.78 3.55 16.07
C ASP A 55 0.50 3.74 15.25
N ALA A 56 1.67 3.69 15.89
CA ALA A 56 2.98 3.75 15.24
C ALA A 56 3.41 2.41 14.62
N GLN A 57 2.94 1.27 15.16
CA GLN A 57 3.38 -0.07 14.73
C GLN A 57 2.34 -0.83 13.88
N VAL A 58 1.04 -0.54 14.02
CA VAL A 58 -0.07 -1.21 13.31
C VAL A 58 -0.03 -1.07 11.77
N VAL A 59 0.87 -0.24 11.22
CA VAL A 59 1.13 -0.11 9.77
C VAL A 59 1.49 -1.44 9.09
N VAL A 60 2.14 -2.38 9.81
CA VAL A 60 2.67 -3.64 9.25
C VAL A 60 1.57 -4.62 8.82
N LEU A 61 0.40 -4.60 9.48
CA LEU A 61 -0.64 -5.65 9.38
C LEU A 61 -1.40 -5.74 8.03
N LYS A 62 -1.11 -4.86 7.07
CA LYS A 62 -1.73 -4.86 5.72
C LYS A 62 -0.70 -4.82 4.59
N ALA A 63 0.57 -5.14 4.88
CA ALA A 63 1.67 -5.07 3.93
C ALA A 63 2.03 -6.46 3.35
N PHE A 64 2.50 -6.48 2.11
CA PHE A 64 3.41 -7.53 1.64
C PHE A 64 4.77 -7.34 2.31
N VAL A 65 5.45 -8.44 2.59
CA VAL A 65 6.75 -8.46 3.25
C VAL A 65 7.71 -9.36 2.49
N VAL A 66 9.01 -9.09 2.61
CA VAL A 66 10.06 -10.04 2.22
C VAL A 66 10.55 -10.73 3.49
N VAL A 67 10.47 -12.06 3.52
CA VAL A 67 11.11 -12.88 4.56
C VAL A 67 12.54 -13.13 4.11
N LEU A 68 13.50 -12.73 4.94
CA LEU A 68 14.93 -12.93 4.70
C LEU A 68 15.31 -14.41 4.88
N ALA A 69 16.30 -14.86 4.13
CA ALA A 69 16.65 -16.29 4.05
C ALA A 69 17.22 -16.88 5.35
N ASP A 70 17.89 -16.05 6.17
CA ASP A 70 19.02 -16.42 7.04
C ASP A 70 18.82 -17.68 7.92
N ASP A 71 17.72 -17.77 8.67
CA ASP A 71 17.46 -18.88 9.61
C ASP A 71 16.27 -19.78 9.23
N TYR A 72 15.40 -19.34 8.31
CA TYR A 72 14.06 -19.94 8.19
C TYR A 72 13.99 -21.20 7.33
N GLY A 73 15.10 -21.68 6.76
CA GLY A 73 15.08 -22.80 5.81
C GLY A 73 14.29 -22.43 4.55
N THR A 74 14.73 -21.34 3.90
CA THR A 74 14.18 -20.88 2.62
C THR A 74 15.34 -20.49 1.73
N ASP A 75 15.49 -21.19 0.60
CA ASP A 75 16.72 -21.20 -0.22
C ASP A 75 17.05 -19.86 -0.92
N ASN A 76 16.19 -18.86 -0.74
CA ASN A 76 16.18 -17.50 -1.29
C ASN A 76 15.29 -16.66 -0.37
N ASP A 77 15.44 -15.35 -0.36
CA ASP A 77 14.45 -14.43 0.22
C ASP A 77 13.15 -14.46 -0.59
N VAL A 78 12.02 -14.35 0.09
CA VAL A 78 10.70 -14.67 -0.47
C VAL A 78 9.63 -13.65 -0.12
N GLU A 79 8.80 -13.34 -1.11
CA GLU A 79 7.64 -12.46 -0.96
C GLU A 79 6.49 -13.21 -0.26
N ALA A 80 5.87 -12.54 0.70
CA ALA A 80 4.82 -13.11 1.54
C ALA A 80 3.83 -12.07 2.07
N ILE A 81 2.74 -12.57 2.65
CA ILE A 81 1.67 -11.84 3.33
C ILE A 81 1.77 -12.10 4.83
N VAL A 82 1.71 -11.05 5.64
CA VAL A 82 1.45 -11.17 7.09
C VAL A 82 0.00 -11.60 7.28
N VAL A 83 -0.21 -12.76 7.89
CA VAL A 83 -1.54 -13.34 8.19
C VAL A 83 -2.04 -12.86 9.54
N LYS A 84 -1.17 -12.87 10.56
CA LYS A 84 -1.47 -12.45 11.94
C LYS A 84 -0.19 -11.96 12.64
N ALA A 85 -0.29 -10.87 13.39
CA ALA A 85 0.76 -10.35 14.27
C ALA A 85 0.67 -10.98 15.69
N PHE A 86 1.82 -11.06 16.36
CA PHE A 86 1.99 -11.47 17.75
C PHE A 86 3.08 -10.61 18.37
N ASP A 87 2.72 -9.37 18.74
CA ASP A 87 3.69 -8.35 19.12
C ASP A 87 4.31 -8.65 20.49
N ASP A 88 3.49 -9.07 21.46
CA ASP A 88 3.92 -9.57 22.78
C ASP A 88 4.46 -11.03 22.75
N GLY A 89 4.54 -11.64 21.56
CA GLY A 89 4.94 -13.03 21.37
C GLY A 89 3.87 -14.06 21.80
N SER A 90 4.32 -15.26 22.18
CA SER A 90 3.46 -16.37 22.63
C SER A 90 4.22 -17.34 23.54
N LYS A 91 3.50 -18.24 24.24
CA LYS A 91 4.12 -19.22 25.16
C LYS A 91 5.19 -20.13 24.51
N ALA A 92 5.13 -20.32 23.19
CA ALA A 92 6.12 -21.10 22.43
C ALA A 92 7.20 -20.23 21.74
N ARG A 93 7.03 -18.90 21.73
CA ARG A 93 7.90 -17.92 21.03
C ARG A 93 7.89 -16.59 21.81
N PRO A 94 8.76 -16.40 22.80
CA PRO A 94 8.74 -15.23 23.71
C PRO A 94 9.33 -13.95 23.05
N PHE A 95 9.06 -13.74 21.76
CA PHE A 95 9.55 -12.63 20.95
C PHE A 95 8.48 -12.20 19.94
N GLY A 96 8.51 -10.94 19.52
CA GLY A 96 7.58 -10.41 18.51
C GLY A 96 7.69 -11.16 17.17
N HIS A 97 6.59 -11.70 16.68
CA HIS A 97 6.57 -12.51 15.46
C HIS A 97 5.26 -12.41 14.67
N ALA A 98 5.32 -12.79 13.41
CA ALA A 98 4.16 -12.90 12.54
C ALA A 98 3.93 -14.36 12.10
N LEU A 99 2.66 -14.76 11.95
CA LEU A 99 2.28 -15.83 11.05
C LEU A 99 2.30 -15.29 9.63
N VAL A 100 3.03 -15.95 8.73
CA VAL A 100 3.33 -15.46 7.38
C VAL A 100 3.03 -16.55 6.34
N ALA A 101 2.31 -16.19 5.29
CA ALA A 101 1.99 -17.05 4.15
C ALA A 101 2.55 -16.46 2.86
N GLY A 102 3.41 -17.20 2.15
CA GLY A 102 4.16 -16.67 1.00
C GLY A 102 4.52 -17.73 -0.04
N ILE A 103 5.37 -17.34 -1.00
CA ILE A 103 5.67 -18.16 -2.17
C ILE A 103 7.17 -18.42 -2.31
N ASN A 104 7.59 -19.65 -2.04
CA ASN A 104 8.98 -20.10 -2.20
C ASN A 104 9.36 -20.34 -3.68
N ARG A 105 8.39 -20.62 -4.55
CA ARG A 105 8.61 -20.65 -6.01
C ARG A 105 7.51 -19.88 -6.75
N ALA A 106 7.85 -18.67 -7.16
CA ALA A 106 7.03 -17.79 -7.99
C ALA A 106 6.77 -18.38 -9.39
N PRO A 107 5.66 -17.99 -10.06
CA PRO A 107 5.34 -18.48 -11.40
C PRO A 107 6.33 -17.94 -12.45
N LEU A 108 6.81 -18.82 -13.33
CA LEU A 108 7.83 -18.48 -14.32
C LEU A 108 7.24 -17.72 -15.52
N LYS A 109 7.99 -16.75 -16.07
CA LYS A 109 7.58 -15.97 -17.26
C LYS A 109 7.06 -16.86 -18.38
N VAL A 110 5.84 -16.59 -18.84
CA VAL A 110 5.17 -17.22 -19.99
C VAL A 110 5.31 -16.30 -21.21
N THR A 111 5.30 -16.88 -22.42
CA THR A 111 5.28 -16.12 -23.69
C THR A 111 4.26 -16.70 -24.66
N ARG A 112 3.75 -15.89 -25.60
CA ARG A 112 2.67 -16.26 -26.54
C ARG A 112 2.98 -17.50 -27.40
N ARG A 113 4.26 -17.84 -27.60
CA ARG A 113 4.71 -19.03 -28.36
C ARG A 113 4.69 -20.35 -27.56
N MET A 114 4.31 -20.34 -26.27
CA MET A 114 4.31 -21.55 -25.44
C MET A 114 3.03 -22.39 -25.62
N SER A 115 3.17 -23.71 -25.75
CA SER A 115 2.02 -24.62 -25.76
C SER A 115 1.31 -24.67 -24.40
N LYS A 116 -0.01 -24.91 -24.39
CA LYS A 116 -0.84 -24.94 -23.16
C LYS A 116 -0.23 -25.81 -22.06
N LYS A 117 0.26 -27.02 -22.40
CA LYS A 117 0.97 -27.94 -21.49
C LYS A 117 2.22 -27.34 -20.81
N LYS A 118 2.96 -26.45 -21.51
CA LYS A 118 4.14 -25.74 -20.98
C LYS A 118 3.75 -24.54 -20.12
N ILE A 119 2.63 -23.87 -20.43
CA ILE A 119 2.07 -22.77 -19.63
C ILE A 119 1.66 -23.29 -18.25
N THR A 120 0.82 -24.34 -18.16
CA THR A 120 0.37 -24.90 -16.88
C THR A 120 1.54 -25.31 -15.97
N LYS A 121 2.59 -25.91 -16.54
CA LYS A 121 3.81 -26.28 -15.78
C LYS A 121 4.60 -25.07 -15.26
N ARG A 122 4.55 -23.90 -15.93
CA ARG A 122 5.27 -22.67 -15.53
C ARG A 122 4.49 -21.79 -14.55
N THR A 123 3.16 -21.83 -14.56
CA THR A 123 2.30 -21.08 -13.62
C THR A 123 2.19 -21.76 -12.24
N LYS A 124 2.62 -23.02 -12.09
CA LYS A 124 2.55 -23.79 -10.82
C LYS A 124 3.47 -23.22 -9.73
N VAL A 125 2.88 -22.53 -8.75
CA VAL A 125 3.59 -22.02 -7.56
C VAL A 125 3.85 -23.11 -6.50
N LYS A 126 4.83 -22.86 -5.61
CA LYS A 126 5.06 -23.59 -4.34
C LYS A 126 4.90 -22.60 -3.17
N PRO A 127 3.79 -22.61 -2.43
CA PRO A 127 3.63 -21.75 -1.26
C PRO A 127 4.33 -22.33 -0.03
N PHE A 128 4.44 -21.51 1.01
CA PHE A 128 4.75 -21.89 2.38
C PHE A 128 3.86 -21.12 3.35
N VAL A 129 3.71 -21.66 4.56
CA VAL A 129 3.20 -20.93 5.73
C VAL A 129 4.17 -21.22 6.87
N LYS A 130 4.64 -20.18 7.57
CA LYS A 130 5.64 -20.24 8.65
C LYS A 130 5.37 -19.13 9.67
N TYR A 131 5.84 -19.29 10.90
CA TYR A 131 6.01 -18.16 11.83
C TYR A 131 7.42 -17.58 11.66
N VAL A 132 7.55 -16.26 11.69
CA VAL A 132 8.80 -15.52 11.43
C VAL A 132 8.93 -14.38 12.45
N ASN A 133 10.09 -14.22 13.08
CA ASN A 133 10.40 -13.08 13.97
C ASN A 133 10.52 -11.81 13.12
N TYR A 134 9.96 -10.69 13.59
CA TYR A 134 9.97 -9.41 12.88
C TYR A 134 11.36 -8.94 12.42
N ASN A 135 12.42 -9.29 13.15
CA ASN A 135 13.80 -8.93 12.79
C ASN A 135 14.27 -9.48 11.43
N HIS A 136 13.66 -10.56 10.93
CA HIS A 136 13.98 -11.18 9.63
C HIS A 136 12.90 -10.89 8.57
N ILE A 137 12.08 -9.86 8.79
CA ILE A 137 11.01 -9.42 7.91
C ILE A 137 11.33 -8.02 7.42
N MET A 138 11.63 -7.87 6.13
CA MET A 138 11.71 -6.55 5.51
C MET A 138 10.30 -6.10 5.08
N PRO A 139 9.71 -5.07 5.70
CA PRO A 139 8.40 -4.56 5.32
C PRO A 139 8.48 -3.87 3.96
N THR A 140 7.52 -4.14 3.07
CA THR A 140 7.47 -3.48 1.76
C THR A 140 6.41 -2.39 1.72
N ARG A 141 6.49 -1.52 0.70
CA ARG A 141 5.50 -0.49 0.42
C ARG A 141 4.17 -1.04 -0.14
N TYR A 142 4.13 -2.30 -0.58
CA TYR A 142 2.96 -2.86 -1.26
C TYR A 142 1.93 -3.37 -0.25
N ASN A 143 0.65 -3.13 -0.53
CA ASN A 143 -0.45 -3.48 0.36
C ASN A 143 -1.25 -4.69 -0.16
N VAL A 144 -1.67 -5.54 0.78
CA VAL A 144 -2.50 -6.72 0.46
C VAL A 144 -3.88 -6.26 0.01
N PRO A 145 -4.34 -6.59 -1.22
CA PRO A 145 -5.65 -6.19 -1.70
C PRO A 145 -6.76 -6.95 -0.95
N ALA A 146 -7.96 -6.38 -0.91
CA ALA A 146 -9.10 -6.95 -0.18
C ALA A 146 -9.48 -8.39 -0.62
N GLU A 147 -9.23 -8.76 -1.88
CA GLU A 147 -9.43 -10.12 -2.40
C GLU A 147 -8.43 -11.18 -1.89
N LEU A 148 -7.36 -10.76 -1.21
CA LEU A 148 -6.37 -11.62 -0.57
C LEU A 148 -6.47 -11.47 0.96
N SER A 149 -7.68 -11.61 1.51
CA SER A 149 -7.98 -11.44 2.93
C SER A 149 -7.07 -12.32 3.82
N PRO A 150 -6.14 -11.73 4.60
CA PRO A 150 -5.00 -12.46 5.17
C PRO A 150 -5.44 -13.60 6.11
N GLY A 151 -6.40 -13.33 7.00
CA GLY A 151 -6.93 -14.32 7.95
C GLY A 151 -7.70 -15.49 7.31
N THR A 152 -7.98 -15.44 6.01
CA THR A 152 -8.57 -16.58 5.27
C THR A 152 -7.51 -17.56 4.80
N ILE A 153 -6.22 -17.15 4.70
CA ILE A 153 -5.16 -17.95 4.08
C ILE A 153 -4.71 -19.11 4.99
N CYS A 154 -4.68 -18.88 6.31
CA CYS A 154 -4.37 -19.88 7.33
C CYS A 154 -4.83 -19.40 8.72
N THR A 155 -5.25 -20.31 9.58
CA THR A 155 -5.52 -20.03 11.01
C THR A 155 -4.38 -20.52 11.91
N ASP A 156 -4.28 -19.95 13.11
CA ASP A 156 -3.30 -20.36 14.14
C ASP A 156 -3.39 -21.87 14.44
N GLN A 157 -4.61 -22.37 14.64
CA GLN A 157 -4.89 -23.77 14.99
C GLN A 157 -4.46 -24.76 13.89
N GLN A 158 -4.49 -24.35 12.62
CA GLN A 158 -3.97 -25.17 11.52
C GLN A 158 -2.43 -25.30 11.55
N MET A 159 -1.74 -24.39 12.24
CA MET A 159 -0.29 -24.39 12.33
C MET A 159 0.26 -25.22 13.49
N ASP A 160 -0.57 -25.72 14.40
CA ASP A 160 -0.13 -26.63 15.47
C ASP A 160 0.10 -28.05 14.93
N THR A 161 -0.80 -28.57 14.09
CA THR A 161 -0.75 -29.94 13.55
C THR A 161 0.05 -30.05 12.24
N ALA A 162 0.61 -31.24 11.97
CA ALA A 162 1.33 -31.50 10.72
C ALA A 162 0.39 -31.43 9.49
N ASP A 163 -0.81 -31.98 9.62
CA ASP A 163 -1.80 -32.04 8.54
C ASP A 163 -2.47 -30.69 8.28
N GLY A 164 -2.78 -29.89 9.32
CA GLY A 164 -3.25 -28.52 9.15
C GLY A 164 -2.25 -27.67 8.35
N ARG A 165 -0.94 -27.82 8.60
CA ARG A 165 0.13 -27.19 7.80
C ARG A 165 0.15 -27.70 6.35
N VAL A 166 -0.25 -28.94 6.08
CA VAL A 166 -0.42 -29.46 4.71
C VAL A 166 -1.64 -28.83 4.04
N GLU A 167 -2.76 -28.69 4.75
CA GLU A 167 -4.00 -28.12 4.25
C GLU A 167 -3.92 -26.62 3.98
N ALA A 168 -3.36 -25.83 4.89
CA ALA A 168 -3.07 -24.42 4.66
C ALA A 168 -2.19 -24.21 3.40
N ARG A 169 -1.19 -25.07 3.18
CA ARG A 169 -0.39 -25.07 1.94
C ARG A 169 -1.16 -25.52 0.70
N LYS A 170 -2.16 -26.40 0.81
CA LYS A 170 -3.09 -26.73 -0.30
C LYS A 170 -3.98 -25.54 -0.64
N PHE A 171 -4.56 -24.87 0.37
CA PHE A 171 -5.45 -23.72 0.20
C PHE A 171 -4.72 -22.51 -0.39
N ALA A 172 -3.62 -22.08 0.23
CA ALA A 172 -2.79 -20.98 -0.26
C ALA A 172 -2.28 -21.23 -1.70
N LYS A 173 -1.98 -22.49 -2.07
CA LYS A 173 -1.60 -22.84 -3.44
C LYS A 173 -2.70 -22.54 -4.45
N SER A 174 -3.96 -22.86 -4.14
CA SER A 174 -5.10 -22.60 -5.03
C SER A 174 -5.36 -21.10 -5.14
N LEU A 175 -5.47 -20.42 -3.99
CA LEU A 175 -5.72 -18.99 -3.87
C LEU A 175 -4.66 -18.14 -4.62
N PHE A 176 -3.37 -18.42 -4.43
CA PHE A 176 -2.32 -17.73 -5.20
C PHE A 176 -2.32 -18.08 -6.70
N GLN A 177 -2.70 -19.30 -7.10
CA GLN A 177 -2.76 -19.66 -8.54
C GLN A 177 -3.94 -18.99 -9.25
N GLU A 178 -5.06 -18.78 -8.57
CA GLU A 178 -6.20 -18.01 -9.09
C GLU A 178 -5.80 -16.53 -9.29
N LYS A 179 -5.39 -15.85 -8.21
CA LYS A 179 -5.09 -14.40 -8.22
C LYS A 179 -3.84 -14.03 -9.04
N PHE A 180 -2.99 -14.98 -9.42
CA PHE A 180 -1.90 -14.74 -10.39
C PHE A 180 -2.30 -14.99 -11.86
N GLN A 181 -3.39 -15.71 -12.12
CA GLN A 181 -3.97 -15.84 -13.46
C GLN A 181 -4.90 -14.66 -13.76
N ALA A 182 -5.80 -14.36 -12.82
CA ALA A 182 -6.68 -13.19 -12.83
C ALA A 182 -6.25 -12.24 -11.69
N PRO A 183 -5.27 -11.33 -11.91
CA PRO A 183 -4.92 -10.32 -10.92
C PRO A 183 -6.07 -9.32 -10.73
N PRO A 184 -6.37 -8.90 -9.49
CA PRO A 184 -7.38 -7.89 -9.22
C PRO A 184 -7.04 -6.57 -9.91
N LEU A 185 -8.05 -5.77 -10.23
CA LEU A 185 -7.86 -4.48 -10.90
C LEU A 185 -7.79 -3.35 -9.87
N ASP A 186 -6.81 -2.47 -10.03
CA ASP A 186 -6.77 -1.17 -9.37
C ASP A 186 -7.95 -0.29 -9.82
N LYS A 187 -8.25 0.77 -9.06
CA LYS A 187 -9.29 1.78 -9.37
C LYS A 187 -9.20 2.40 -10.78
N SER A 188 -8.06 2.25 -11.47
CA SER A 188 -7.83 2.71 -12.85
C SER A 188 -8.00 1.61 -13.91
N GLY A 189 -8.63 0.47 -13.58
CA GLY A 189 -8.88 -0.65 -14.50
C GLY A 189 -7.65 -1.42 -14.94
N ARG A 190 -6.53 -1.30 -14.22
CA ARG A 190 -5.24 -1.95 -14.54
C ARG A 190 -4.93 -3.05 -13.52
N PRO A 191 -4.26 -4.16 -13.91
CA PRO A 191 -3.82 -5.19 -12.97
C PRO A 191 -3.01 -4.62 -11.80
N SER A 192 -3.38 -4.99 -10.58
CA SER A 192 -2.87 -4.36 -9.37
C SER A 192 -1.37 -4.53 -9.19
N LYS A 193 -0.69 -3.41 -8.88
CA LYS A 193 0.76 -3.37 -8.71
C LYS A 193 1.24 -4.28 -7.59
N ASP A 194 0.49 -4.36 -6.51
CA ASP A 194 0.84 -5.10 -5.30
C ASP A 194 0.81 -6.62 -5.53
N VAL A 195 -0.19 -7.13 -6.26
CA VAL A 195 -0.21 -8.55 -6.70
C VAL A 195 0.83 -8.82 -7.79
N LEU A 196 1.12 -7.84 -8.64
CA LEU A 196 2.17 -7.95 -9.67
C LEU A 196 3.60 -7.88 -9.09
N TYR A 197 3.76 -7.39 -7.85
CA TYR A 197 5.00 -7.51 -7.07
C TYR A 197 5.22 -8.97 -6.67
N MET A 198 4.38 -9.54 -5.78
CA MET A 198 4.45 -10.94 -5.28
C MET A 198 4.47 -12.03 -6.38
N ARG A 199 4.10 -11.68 -7.61
CA ARG A 199 4.16 -12.57 -8.79
C ARG A 199 5.58 -12.72 -9.37
N LYS A 200 6.50 -11.78 -9.11
CA LYS A 200 7.83 -11.71 -9.74
C LYS A 200 8.90 -12.17 -8.74
N LYS A 201 9.61 -13.27 -9.04
CA LYS A 201 10.75 -13.66 -8.19
C LYS A 201 11.73 -12.49 -8.03
N LEU A 202 11.97 -12.10 -6.77
CA LEU A 202 13.02 -11.18 -6.37
C LEU A 202 14.39 -11.61 -6.94
N ARG A 203 15.23 -10.61 -7.13
CA ARG A 203 16.60 -10.73 -7.61
C ARG A 203 17.47 -9.83 -6.76
N PHE A 204 18.48 -10.45 -6.18
CA PHE A 204 19.62 -9.86 -5.51
C PHE A 204 20.83 -10.18 -6.40
#